data_AF-A0A2H0Y795-F1
#
_entry.id   AF-A0A2H0Y795-F1
#
_cell.length_a   1.000
_cell.length_b   1.000
_cell.length_c   1.000
_cell.angle_alpha   90.00
_cell.angle_beta   90.00
_cell.angle_gamma   90.00
#
_symmetry.space_group_name_H-M   'P 1'
#
loop_
_entity.id
_entity.type
_entity.pdbx_description
1 polymer ?
#
loop_
_entity_poly.entity_id
_entity_poly.type
_entity_poly.pdbx_seq_one_letter_code
_entity_poly.pdbx_strand_id
1 'polypeptide(L)'
;MLRQTKQDSINRIIDANINRAKEGLRVCEEIVRFTLNNRQLTSEFKRVRHKITLLVESLVSRDKLLKERISFKDVGRGINAGELRREGLGGIFSANIQRAKESVRVLEEFSKLINIKAALGFKSIRYKIYEIEKKVFIRKLR
;
A
#
# COMPACT_ATOMS: atom_id res chain seq x y z
N MET A 1 2.43 -10.27 -29.97
CA MET A 1 1.79 -9.03 -29.47
C MET A 1 0.91 -9.24 -28.23
N LEU A 2 -0.05 -10.17 -28.22
CA LEU A 2 -1.02 -10.36 -27.11
C LEU A 2 -0.43 -10.74 -25.73
N ARG A 3 0.71 -11.46 -25.67
CA ARG A 3 1.37 -11.80 -24.39
C ARG A 3 2.09 -10.62 -23.75
N GLN A 4 2.62 -9.70 -24.57
CA GLN A 4 3.35 -8.53 -24.10
C GLN A 4 2.39 -7.56 -23.39
N THR A 5 1.27 -7.24 -24.03
CA THR A 5 0.24 -6.34 -23.48
C THR A 5 -0.36 -6.82 -22.15
N LYS A 6 -0.48 -8.14 -21.96
CA LYS A 6 -0.95 -8.73 -20.69
C LYS A 6 0.08 -8.57 -19.56
N GLN A 7 1.37 -8.75 -19.85
CA GLN A 7 2.44 -8.57 -18.86
C GLN A 7 2.60 -7.10 -18.48
N ASP A 8 2.49 -6.19 -19.45
CA ASP A 8 2.56 -4.74 -19.21
C ASP A 8 1.42 -4.30 -18.29
N SER A 9 0.21 -4.82 -18.52
CA SER A 9 -0.95 -4.57 -17.65
C SER A 9 -0.73 -5.04 -16.20
N ILE A 10 -0.14 -6.22 -16.00
CA ILE A 10 0.22 -6.73 -14.66
C ILE A 10 1.22 -5.81 -13.97
N ASN A 11 2.26 -5.37 -14.70
CA ASN A 11 3.28 -4.47 -14.15
C ASN A 11 2.67 -3.12 -13.74
N ARG A 12 1.72 -2.57 -14.52
CA ARG A 12 0.98 -1.34 -14.16
C ARG A 12 0.15 -1.50 -12.89
N ILE A 13 -0.57 -2.62 -12.79
CA ILE A 13 -1.35 -2.95 -11.58
C ILE A 13 -0.43 -3.02 -10.36
N ILE A 14 0.73 -3.64 -10.50
CA ILE A 14 1.73 -3.72 -9.43
C ILE A 14 2.23 -2.31 -9.08
N ASP A 15 2.71 -1.49 -10.03
CA ASP A 15 3.21 -0.12 -9.76
C ASP A 15 2.17 0.75 -9.03
N ALA A 16 0.94 0.78 -9.53
CA ALA A 16 -0.13 1.59 -8.95
C ALA A 16 -0.41 1.20 -7.49
N ASN A 17 -0.46 -0.10 -7.19
CA ASN A 17 -0.77 -0.58 -5.84
C ASN A 17 0.42 -0.47 -4.89
N ILE A 18 1.66 -0.47 -5.38
CA ILE A 18 2.83 -0.15 -4.55
C ILE A 18 2.76 1.29 -4.05
N ASN A 19 2.48 2.24 -4.95
CA ASN A 19 2.37 3.66 -4.58
C ASN A 19 1.25 3.85 -3.56
N ARG A 20 0.04 3.36 -3.86
CA ARG A 20 -1.12 3.47 -2.95
C ARG A 20 -0.87 2.85 -1.58
N ALA A 21 -0.24 1.67 -1.53
CA ALA A 21 0.11 1.04 -0.26
C ALA A 21 1.11 1.90 0.53
N LYS A 22 2.18 2.37 -0.11
CA LYS A 22 3.24 3.14 0.56
C LYS A 22 2.75 4.51 1.01
N GLU A 23 1.93 5.19 0.22
CA GLU A 23 1.32 6.49 0.56
C GLU A 23 0.35 6.35 1.73
N GLY A 24 -0.59 5.40 1.66
CA GLY A 24 -1.54 5.16 2.76
C GLY A 24 -0.84 4.82 4.07
N LEU A 25 0.19 3.96 4.02
CA LEU A 25 1.01 3.64 5.19
C LEU A 25 1.83 4.84 5.69
N ARG A 26 2.30 5.71 4.80
CA ARG A 26 3.07 6.90 5.18
C ARG A 26 2.20 7.90 5.93
N VAL A 27 0.96 8.12 5.49
CA VAL A 27 -0.01 8.95 6.23
C VAL A 27 -0.26 8.38 7.63
N CYS A 28 -0.50 7.07 7.72
CA CYS A 28 -0.71 6.40 9.00
C CYS A 28 0.50 6.49 9.93
N GLU A 29 1.71 6.35 9.39
CA GLU A 29 2.98 6.50 10.12
C GLU A 29 3.10 7.89 10.75
N GLU A 30 2.80 8.96 10.01
CA GLU A 30 2.92 10.33 10.51
C GLU A 30 1.87 10.65 11.58
N ILE A 31 0.64 10.15 11.44
CA ILE A 31 -0.39 10.27 12.49
C ILE A 31 0.12 9.63 13.79
N VAL A 32 0.64 8.41 13.71
CA VAL A 32 1.19 7.73 14.89
C VAL A 32 2.41 8.44 15.45
N ARG A 33 3.27 8.98 14.58
CA ARG A 33 4.49 9.66 14.97
C ARG A 33 4.22 10.96 15.70
N PHE A 34 3.31 11.79 15.18
CA PHE A 34 3.13 13.16 15.66
C PHE A 34 1.91 13.33 16.56
N THR A 35 0.87 12.51 16.40
CA THR A 35 -0.31 12.56 17.27
C THR A 35 -0.14 11.64 18.49
N LEU A 36 0.31 10.40 18.27
CA LEU A 36 0.46 9.42 19.36
C LEU A 36 1.86 9.42 19.99
N ASN A 37 2.83 10.14 19.40
CA ASN A 37 4.23 10.16 19.82
C ASN A 37 4.82 8.74 20.04
N ASN A 38 4.34 7.75 19.26
CA ASN A 38 4.65 6.35 19.51
C ASN A 38 5.80 5.86 18.60
N ARG A 39 7.02 5.87 19.14
CA ARG A 39 8.23 5.44 18.41
C ARG A 39 8.17 3.99 17.93
N GLN A 40 7.58 3.10 18.71
CA GLN A 40 7.50 1.68 18.37
C GLN A 40 6.60 1.46 17.13
N LEU A 41 5.39 2.00 17.14
CA LEU A 41 4.44 1.89 16.03
C LEU A 41 4.96 2.62 14.78
N THR A 42 5.59 3.78 14.95
CA THR A 42 6.26 4.50 13.85
C THR A 42 7.29 3.59 13.16
N SER A 43 8.11 2.88 13.94
CA SER A 43 9.10 1.91 13.43
C SER A 43 8.44 0.69 12.77
N GLU A 44 7.30 0.20 13.30
CA GLU A 44 6.54 -0.87 12.64
C GLU A 44 6.04 -0.44 11.24
N PHE A 45 5.45 0.76 11.10
CA PHE A 45 5.04 1.28 9.79
C PHE A 45 6.21 1.44 8.82
N LYS A 46 7.32 2.04 9.27
CA LYS A 46 8.54 2.18 8.45
C LYS A 46 9.05 0.84 7.95
N ARG A 47 9.10 -0.17 8.82
CA ARG A 47 9.52 -1.54 8.46
C ARG A 47 8.59 -2.18 7.45
N VAL A 48 7.28 -2.02 7.59
CA VAL A 48 6.30 -2.52 6.60
C VAL A 48 6.54 -1.87 5.23
N ARG A 49 6.67 -0.54 5.16
CA ARG A 49 6.93 0.17 3.89
C ARG A 49 8.24 -0.26 3.23
N HIS A 50 9.28 -0.50 4.03
CA HIS A 50 10.55 -1.01 3.52
C HIS A 50 10.41 -2.44 2.98
N LYS A 51 9.73 -3.33 3.72
CA LYS A 51 9.49 -4.71 3.28
C LYS A 51 8.68 -4.78 1.98
N ILE A 52 7.70 -3.89 1.78
CA ILE A 52 7.00 -3.75 0.49
C ILE A 52 8.00 -3.47 -0.63
N THR A 53 8.93 -2.53 -0.41
CA THR A 53 9.92 -2.14 -1.44
C THR A 53 10.82 -3.33 -1.82
N LEU A 54 11.31 -4.09 -0.84
CA LEU A 54 12.15 -5.26 -1.07
C LEU A 54 11.41 -6.37 -1.85
N LEU A 55 10.14 -6.64 -1.52
CA LEU A 55 9.36 -7.65 -2.23
C LEU A 55 9.10 -7.26 -3.69
N VAL A 56 8.85 -5.98 -3.94
CA VAL A 56 8.69 -5.45 -5.31
C VAL A 56 9.97 -5.62 -6.12
N GLU A 57 11.12 -5.29 -5.53
CA GLU A 57 12.42 -5.42 -6.20
C GLU A 57 12.72 -6.89 -6.58
N SER A 58 12.17 -7.85 -5.83
CA SER A 58 12.22 -9.28 -6.18
C SER A 58 11.18 -9.76 -7.21
N LEU A 59 10.23 -8.89 -7.59
CA LEU A 59 9.18 -9.21 -8.57
C LEU A 59 9.48 -8.64 -9.94
N VAL A 60 9.94 -7.39 -9.99
CA VAL A 60 10.11 -6.67 -11.23
C VAL A 60 11.14 -5.57 -11.05
N SER A 61 11.97 -5.33 -12.07
CA SER A 61 12.96 -4.27 -12.01
C SER A 61 12.29 -2.89 -11.99
N ARG A 62 12.90 -1.95 -11.25
CA ARG A 62 12.39 -0.58 -11.12
C ARG A 62 12.24 0.12 -12.47
N ASP A 63 13.15 -0.10 -13.40
CA ASP A 63 13.11 0.49 -14.74
C ASP A 63 11.89 0.03 -15.55
N LYS A 64 11.45 -1.22 -15.35
CA LYS A 64 10.24 -1.75 -16.00
C LYS A 64 8.97 -1.11 -15.44
N LEU A 65 8.91 -0.87 -14.13
CA LEU A 65 7.76 -0.18 -13.52
C LEU A 65 7.66 1.27 -13.96
N LEU A 66 8.79 1.97 -14.03
CA LEU A 66 8.82 3.37 -14.47
C LEU A 66 8.40 3.52 -15.93
N LYS A 67 8.83 2.61 -16.81
CA LYS A 67 8.43 2.60 -18.23
C LYS A 67 6.92 2.42 -18.42
N GLU A 68 6.30 1.63 -17.57
CA GLU A 68 4.87 1.33 -17.65
C GLU A 68 3.98 2.31 -16.88
N ARG A 69 4.56 3.25 -16.12
CA ARG A 69 3.80 4.20 -15.32
C ARG A 69 3.06 5.19 -16.22
N ILE A 70 1.72 5.13 -16.22
CA ILE A 70 0.86 6.08 -16.94
C ILE A 70 -0.19 6.69 -16.01
N SER A 71 0.25 7.46 -15.01
CA SER A 71 -0.65 8.09 -14.02
C SER A 71 -1.68 9.05 -14.64
N PHE A 72 -1.39 9.62 -15.81
CA PHE A 72 -2.29 10.55 -16.50
C PHE A 72 -3.48 9.87 -17.19
N LYS A 73 -3.34 8.59 -17.58
CA LYS A 73 -4.38 7.85 -18.32
C LYS A 73 -5.14 6.82 -17.45
N ASP A 74 -4.89 6.81 -16.15
CA ASP A 74 -5.55 5.89 -15.23
C ASP A 74 -7.04 6.23 -15.09
N VAL A 75 -7.89 5.27 -15.43
CA VAL A 75 -9.34 5.33 -15.20
C VAL A 75 -9.58 5.28 -13.68
N GLY A 76 -10.36 6.22 -13.15
CA GLY A 76 -10.60 6.35 -11.70
C GLY A 76 -9.85 7.50 -11.01
N ARG A 77 -9.31 8.46 -11.78
CA ARG A 77 -8.74 9.71 -11.26
C ARG A 77 -9.77 10.69 -10.66
N GLY A 78 -11.06 10.46 -10.91
CA GLY A 78 -12.13 11.30 -10.39
C GLY A 78 -12.09 11.37 -8.87
N ILE A 79 -12.06 12.59 -8.32
CA ILE A 79 -12.22 12.81 -6.88
C ILE A 79 -13.64 12.40 -6.53
N ASN A 80 -13.80 11.38 -5.70
CA ASN A 80 -15.11 11.06 -5.14
C ASN A 80 -15.44 12.08 -4.05
N ALA A 81 -16.65 12.62 -4.02
CA ALA A 81 -17.08 13.58 -3.00
C ALA A 81 -16.93 13.05 -1.56
N GLY A 82 -16.95 11.72 -1.38
CA GLY A 82 -16.66 11.05 -0.10
C GLY A 82 -15.19 11.10 0.33
N GLU A 83 -14.23 11.31 -0.59
CA GLU A 83 -12.82 11.53 -0.24
C GLU A 83 -12.58 12.92 0.38
N LEU A 84 -13.46 13.89 0.10
CA LEU A 84 -13.36 15.29 0.55
C LEU A 84 -13.84 15.52 1.99
N ARG A 85 -14.57 14.56 2.59
CA ARG A 85 -15.03 14.67 3.98
C ARG A 85 -14.28 13.67 4.85
N ARG A 86 -13.58 14.19 5.88
CA ARG A 86 -12.96 13.40 6.94
C ARG A 86 -13.36 14.00 8.28
N GLU A 87 -13.85 13.16 9.19
CA GLU A 87 -14.37 13.59 10.50
C GLU A 87 -13.29 13.80 11.56
N GLY A 88 -12.00 13.71 11.19
CA GLY A 88 -10.86 13.90 12.09
C GLY A 88 -9.69 12.94 11.81
N LEU A 89 -8.70 12.91 12.71
CA LEU A 89 -7.50 12.08 12.57
C LEU A 89 -7.82 10.59 12.49
N GLY A 90 -8.81 10.11 13.26
CA GLY A 90 -9.30 8.74 13.19
C GLY A 90 -9.85 8.38 11.80
N GLY A 91 -10.62 9.27 11.17
CA GLY A 91 -11.13 9.08 9.81
C GLY A 91 -10.04 9.12 8.74
N ILE A 92 -9.03 9.97 8.92
CA ILE A 92 -7.85 10.01 8.03
C ILE A 92 -7.07 8.69 8.14
N PHE A 93 -6.77 8.25 9.36
CA PHE A 93 -6.08 6.98 9.60
C PHE A 93 -6.85 5.80 9.00
N SER A 94 -8.14 5.66 9.34
CA SER A 94 -8.98 4.55 8.91
C SER A 94 -9.05 4.43 7.39
N ALA A 95 -9.32 5.50 6.64
CA ALA A 95 -9.39 5.34 5.18
C ALA A 95 -8.02 5.07 4.53
N ASN A 96 -6.92 5.61 5.08
CA ASN A 96 -5.58 5.35 4.56
C ASN A 96 -5.09 3.93 4.87
N ILE A 97 -5.37 3.41 6.06
CA ILE A 97 -5.00 2.04 6.42
C ILE A 97 -5.82 1.02 5.63
N GLN A 98 -7.10 1.29 5.36
CA GLN A 98 -7.95 0.43 4.52
C GLN A 98 -7.45 0.39 3.08
N ARG A 99 -7.19 1.56 2.46
CA ARG A 99 -6.60 1.63 1.12
C ARG A 99 -5.26 0.91 1.02
N ALA A 100 -4.43 1.00 2.07
CA ALA A 100 -3.17 0.27 2.11
C ALA A 100 -3.40 -1.26 2.16
N LYS A 101 -4.37 -1.74 2.96
CA LYS A 101 -4.73 -3.16 3.03
C LYS A 101 -5.24 -3.69 1.69
N GLU A 102 -6.12 -2.96 1.03
CA GLU A 102 -6.64 -3.28 -0.31
C GLU A 102 -5.50 -3.34 -1.33
N SER A 103 -4.63 -2.34 -1.33
CA SER A 103 -3.48 -2.29 -2.25
C SER A 103 -2.53 -3.47 -2.03
N VAL A 104 -2.22 -3.81 -0.77
CA VAL A 104 -1.39 -4.98 -0.45
C VAL A 104 -2.09 -6.29 -0.85
N ARG A 105 -3.42 -6.37 -0.74
CA ARG A 105 -4.19 -7.53 -1.20
C ARG A 105 -4.08 -7.71 -2.72
N VAL A 106 -4.13 -6.61 -3.48
CA VAL A 106 -3.90 -6.65 -4.93
C VAL A 106 -2.47 -7.12 -5.23
N LEU A 107 -1.46 -6.58 -4.53
CA LEU A 107 -0.08 -7.03 -4.70
C LEU A 107 0.09 -8.51 -4.38
N GLU A 108 -0.54 -9.02 -3.31
CA GLU A 108 -0.55 -10.44 -2.96
C GLU A 108 -1.07 -11.30 -4.11
N GLU A 109 -2.23 -10.98 -4.68
CA GLU A 109 -2.85 -11.78 -5.73
C GLU A 109 -2.08 -11.73 -7.05
N PHE A 110 -1.71 -10.54 -7.51
CA PHE A 110 -1.01 -10.40 -8.79
C PHE A 110 0.43 -10.94 -8.73
N SER A 111 1.06 -10.94 -7.56
CA SER A 111 2.37 -11.57 -7.38
C SER A 111 2.34 -13.08 -7.57
N LYS A 112 1.20 -13.76 -7.39
CA LYS A 112 1.10 -15.22 -7.61
C LYS A 112 1.38 -15.62 -9.04
N LEU A 113 1.14 -14.71 -9.99
CA LEU A 113 1.40 -14.93 -11.42
C LEU A 113 2.89 -14.83 -11.78
N ILE A 114 3.73 -14.31 -10.87
CA ILE A 114 5.14 -13.99 -11.13
C ILE A 114 6.05 -14.74 -10.15
N ASN A 115 5.81 -14.61 -8.85
CA ASN A 115 6.64 -15.17 -7.79
C ASN A 115 5.81 -15.47 -6.53
N ILE A 116 5.60 -16.77 -6.25
CA ILE A 116 4.84 -17.25 -5.08
C ILE A 116 5.47 -16.81 -3.76
N LYS A 117 6.80 -16.74 -3.64
CA LYS A 117 7.46 -16.28 -2.41
C LYS A 117 7.13 -14.81 -2.11
N ALA A 118 7.09 -13.98 -3.16
CA ALA A 118 6.70 -12.58 -3.01
C ALA A 118 5.21 -12.44 -2.61
N ALA A 119 4.32 -13.26 -3.19
CA ALA A 119 2.91 -13.32 -2.80
C ALA A 119 2.74 -13.67 -1.32
N LEU A 120 3.46 -14.68 -0.81
CA LEU A 120 3.47 -15.02 0.62
C LEU A 120 4.02 -13.88 1.48
N GLY A 121 5.02 -13.15 0.98
CA GLY A 121 5.54 -11.94 1.61
C GLY A 121 4.48 -10.85 1.78
N PHE A 122 3.68 -10.58 0.74
CA PHE A 122 2.58 -9.61 0.81
C PHE A 122 1.45 -10.07 1.72
N LYS A 123 1.12 -11.37 1.71
CA LYS A 123 0.18 -11.96 2.68
C LYS A 123 0.64 -11.67 4.12
N SER A 124 1.91 -11.94 4.44
CA SER A 124 2.50 -11.65 5.75
C SER A 124 2.41 -10.15 6.10
N ILE A 125 2.71 -9.26 5.14
CA ILE A 125 2.56 -7.81 5.35
C ILE A 125 1.12 -7.43 5.66
N ARG A 126 0.13 -7.98 4.95
CA ARG A 126 -1.29 -7.68 5.18
C ARG A 126 -1.72 -8.02 6.61
N TYR A 127 -1.37 -9.20 7.11
CA TYR A 127 -1.62 -9.55 8.51
C TYR A 127 -0.89 -8.62 9.48
N LYS A 128 0.35 -8.25 9.17
CA LYS A 128 1.09 -7.30 10.01
C LYS A 128 0.40 -5.92 10.08
N ILE A 129 -0.17 -5.45 8.98
CA ILE A 129 -0.95 -4.22 8.94
C ILE A 129 -2.17 -4.33 9.86
N TYR A 130 -2.86 -5.48 9.89
CA TYR A 130 -4.02 -5.69 10.78
C TYR A 130 -3.62 -5.61 12.26
N GLU A 131 -2.47 -6.20 12.62
CA GLU A 131 -1.94 -6.09 13.99
C GLU A 131 -1.61 -4.64 14.37
N ILE A 132 -0.95 -3.91 13.47
CA ILE A 132 -0.57 -2.51 13.70
C ILE A 132 -1.82 -1.65 13.85
N GLU A 133 -2.82 -1.82 12.97
CA GLU A 133 -4.11 -1.13 13.03
C GLU A 133 -4.80 -1.36 14.38
N LYS A 134 -4.89 -2.62 14.84
CA LYS A 134 -5.45 -2.95 16.17
C LYS A 134 -4.70 -2.25 17.30
N LYS A 135 -3.36 -2.23 17.26
CA LYS A 135 -2.54 -1.54 18.27
C LYS A 135 -2.77 -0.03 18.28
N VAL A 136 -2.97 0.58 17.12
CA VAL A 136 -3.30 2.02 17.00
C VAL A 136 -4.68 2.28 17.57
N PHE A 137 -5.68 1.47 17.22
CA PHE A 137 -7.06 1.64 17.68
C PHE A 137 -7.18 1.59 19.22
N ILE A 138 -6.48 0.66 19.87
CA ILE A 138 -6.46 0.55 21.34
C ILE A 138 -5.92 1.83 22.01
N ARG A 139 -5.03 2.55 21.34
CA ARG A 139 -4.42 3.78 21.86
C ARG A 139 -5.31 5.02 21.69
N LYS A 140 -6.53 4.85 21.14
CA LYS A 140 -7.56 5.88 20.92
C LYS A 140 -7.02 7.12 20.19
N LEU A 141 -7.09 7.11 18.86
CA LEU A 141 -7.04 8.35 18.08
C LEU A 141 -8.33 9.13 18.37
N ARG A 142 -8.25 10.13 19.25
CA ARG A 142 -9.30 11.15 19.39
C ARG A 142 -9.26 12.09 18.20
#